data_AF-A0AAN6S4K0-F1
#
_entry.id   AF-A0AAN6S4K0-F1
#
_cell.length_a   1.000
_cell.length_b   1.000
_cell.length_c   1.000
_cell.angle_alpha   90.00
_cell.angle_beta   90.00
_cell.angle_gamma   90.00
#
_symmetry.space_group_name_H-M   'P 1'
#
loop_
_entity.id
_entity.type
_entity.pdbx_description
1 polymer ?
#
loop_
_entity_poly.entity_id
_entity_poly.type
_entity_poly.pdbx_seq_one_letter_code
_entity_poly.pdbx_strand_id
1 'polypeptide(L)'
;MDRTQHWVIELEEQPEPPSSPIFDSPRWSDTESGTQRVGGLRLSQDTALTFVKKRGRYTPLKRVKLRNSLLAAVGFLELANAGDFAANVWNTVPVPIHAAVLMGLGGTLAIGMLYFVVRDSILSWQNVCGLRAERRVLHEQRRQHQEHEEMLRAIDCCLDVNFREMGTELVDRIGMDVLMGVGALVVGVGTYLAIDGNHPTSYYVSNLLTGYIGNSPCALYGIINLCWSAYVWSRARRLLIATTPGIRGTRLENMMKMRISNLQFHSSLNGITGIVAGVASLVTATQWWGYVVLLPCLVTSGLVNLFWRRRVGYDRPFVLHETFVDEDSLLDALNYVEDCRRRVENATSDAVTVLVPESDSLPAVLDWITKNHLFEDFCLRLVQDVGLTTRLFPNSPESVTVDLRTLAMVEDESLVCRLRDLAKSVINEAAPRCFSYQERHLLETYGCYVAILKDQAIEKRNKEQGTTRTPHNRHRNAHTDCGRHGSDWLFGGFSFTKTVKQLSPWQAKNGQ
;
A
#
# COMPACT_ATOMS: atom_id res chain seq x y z
N MET A 1 -11.23 32.42 -24.19
CA MET A 1 -9.88 32.29 -23.58
C MET A 1 -9.99 32.86 -22.18
N ASP A 2 -9.29 32.28 -21.19
CA ASP A 2 -9.41 32.51 -19.72
C ASP A 2 -10.29 31.53 -18.93
N ARG A 3 -9.92 30.24 -18.97
CA ARG A 3 -10.36 29.27 -17.95
C ARG A 3 -9.32 28.18 -17.61
N THR A 4 -8.06 28.38 -17.97
CA THR A 4 -6.99 27.36 -17.83
C THR A 4 -5.84 27.74 -16.90
N GLN A 5 -5.86 28.90 -16.24
CA GLN A 5 -4.74 29.34 -15.37
C GLN A 5 -4.91 29.03 -13.87
N HIS A 6 -6.07 28.53 -13.41
CA HIS A 6 -6.26 28.27 -11.97
C HIS A 6 -5.67 26.94 -11.47
N TRP A 7 -5.16 26.06 -12.34
CA TRP A 7 -4.62 24.75 -11.93
C TRP A 7 -3.11 24.76 -11.64
N VAL A 8 -2.40 25.85 -11.92
CA VAL A 8 -0.92 25.90 -11.84
C VAL A 8 -0.40 26.70 -10.63
N ILE A 9 -1.25 27.50 -9.97
CA ILE A 9 -0.81 28.39 -8.87
C ILE A 9 -1.05 27.79 -7.47
N GLU A 10 -1.89 26.76 -7.33
CA GLU A 10 -2.23 26.17 -6.02
C GLU A 10 -1.19 25.16 -5.46
N LEU A 11 -0.03 25.03 -6.12
CA LEU A 11 1.07 24.15 -5.69
C LEU A 11 2.15 24.86 -4.87
N GLU A 12 2.05 26.18 -4.64
CA GLU A 12 3.13 26.98 -4.04
C GLU A 12 2.76 27.75 -2.76
N GLU A 13 1.57 27.53 -2.18
CA GLU A 13 1.22 28.08 -0.85
C GLU A 13 1.07 26.97 0.19
N GLN A 14 2.21 26.45 0.67
CA GLN A 14 2.29 25.98 2.05
C GLN A 14 2.68 27.18 2.93
N PRO A 15 1.94 27.50 4.00
CA PRO A 15 2.44 28.47 4.97
C PRO A 15 3.71 27.92 5.61
N GLU A 16 4.74 28.76 5.75
CA GLU A 16 5.95 28.44 6.49
C GLU A 16 5.59 27.85 7.87
N PRO A 17 6.38 26.88 8.38
CA PRO A 17 6.14 26.36 9.72
C PRO A 17 6.28 27.52 10.72
N PRO A 18 5.34 27.67 11.68
CA PRO A 18 5.53 28.64 12.75
C PRO A 18 6.85 28.32 13.47
N SER A 19 7.67 29.34 13.65
CA SER A 19 8.86 29.32 14.48
C SER A 19 8.60 28.55 15.76
N SER A 20 9.43 27.54 16.00
CA SER A 20 9.45 26.68 17.19
C SER A 20 9.07 27.43 18.47
N PRO A 21 8.01 27.02 19.20
CA PRO A 21 7.88 27.43 20.58
C PRO A 21 9.01 26.77 21.36
N ILE A 22 9.88 27.62 21.93
CA ILE A 22 10.85 27.23 22.96
C ILE A 22 10.02 26.66 24.11
N PHE A 23 10.04 25.34 24.29
CA PHE A 23 9.47 24.68 25.45
C PHE A 23 10.64 24.16 26.28
N ASP A 24 10.82 24.76 27.45
CA ASP A 24 11.75 24.33 28.48
C ASP A 24 11.49 22.88 28.87
N SER A 25 12.54 22.06 28.82
CA SER A 25 12.52 20.67 29.26
C SER A 25 12.11 20.54 30.73
N PRO A 26 11.05 19.78 31.08
CA PRO A 26 10.83 19.39 32.46
C PRO A 26 11.87 18.33 32.82
N ARG A 27 12.70 18.67 33.81
CA ARG A 27 13.60 17.77 34.52
C ARG A 27 12.74 16.71 35.24
N TRP A 28 12.79 15.47 34.79
CA TRP A 28 12.08 14.37 35.46
C TRP A 28 12.81 13.99 36.75
N SER A 29 12.17 14.27 37.88
CA SER A 29 12.41 13.60 39.16
C SER A 29 11.48 12.39 39.25
N ASP A 30 12.04 11.24 39.59
CA ASP A 30 11.35 9.98 39.78
C ASP A 30 10.17 10.13 40.76
N THR A 31 8.98 9.76 40.32
CA THR A 31 7.93 9.33 41.25
C THR A 31 7.08 8.25 40.58
N GLU A 32 7.14 7.07 41.18
CA GLU A 32 6.42 5.87 40.81
C GLU A 32 4.90 6.08 40.91
N SER A 33 4.18 5.83 39.82
CA SER A 33 2.76 5.49 39.88
C SER A 33 2.45 4.46 38.79
N GLY A 34 2.10 3.24 39.23
CA GLY A 34 1.93 2.06 38.40
C GLY A 34 0.96 2.25 37.24
N THR A 35 1.51 2.31 36.04
CA THR A 35 0.78 1.97 34.82
C THR A 35 1.26 0.58 34.41
N GLN A 36 0.38 -0.41 34.46
CA GLN A 36 0.68 -1.76 33.98
C GLN A 36 1.23 -1.68 32.54
N ARG A 37 2.49 -2.11 32.38
CA ARG A 37 3.14 -2.32 31.09
C ARG A 37 2.51 -3.54 30.43
N VAL A 38 1.60 -3.32 29.48
CA VAL A 38 1.20 -4.33 28.50
C VAL A 38 1.11 -3.62 27.15
N GLY A 39 1.99 -3.99 26.21
CA GLY A 39 2.00 -3.49 24.82
C GLY A 39 3.01 -2.36 24.56
N GLY A 40 4.28 -2.71 24.38
CA GLY A 40 5.38 -1.79 24.04
C GLY A 40 5.38 -1.28 22.59
N LEU A 41 4.26 -0.73 22.10
CA LEU A 41 4.26 0.22 20.99
C LEU A 41 3.53 1.49 21.46
N ARG A 42 4.25 2.38 22.15
CA ARG A 42 3.72 3.70 22.53
C ARG A 42 3.75 4.65 21.32
N LEU A 43 2.85 4.43 20.37
CA LEU A 43 2.51 5.43 19.37
C LEU A 43 1.69 6.53 20.06
N SER A 44 2.33 7.64 20.44
CA SER A 44 1.61 8.84 20.87
C SER A 44 0.66 9.27 19.75
N GLN A 45 -0.65 9.20 20.02
CA GLN A 45 -1.66 9.72 19.11
C GLN A 45 -1.95 11.15 19.51
N ASP A 46 -1.76 12.10 18.58
CA ASP A 46 -2.56 13.32 18.59
C ASP A 46 -4.03 12.87 18.63
N THR A 47 -4.70 13.04 19.76
CA THR A 47 -6.09 12.59 19.97
C THR A 47 -7.11 13.49 19.26
N ALA A 48 -6.63 14.49 18.52
CA ALA A 48 -7.42 15.40 17.74
C ALA A 48 -7.30 15.09 16.23
N LEU A 49 -8.42 14.77 15.60
CA LEU A 49 -8.51 14.57 14.15
C LEU A 49 -9.32 15.68 13.52
N THR A 50 -8.75 16.35 12.52
CA THR A 50 -9.43 17.41 11.78
C THR A 50 -9.99 16.88 10.45
N PHE A 51 -11.26 17.18 10.18
CA PHE A 51 -11.99 16.82 8.98
C PHE A 51 -12.42 18.07 8.25
N VAL A 52 -12.32 18.05 6.92
CA VAL A 52 -12.74 19.15 6.05
C VAL A 52 -13.84 18.66 5.12
N LYS A 53 -14.87 19.48 4.95
CA LYS A 53 -15.99 19.20 4.06
C LYS A 53 -15.58 19.49 2.61
N LYS A 54 -15.61 18.47 1.76
CA LYS A 54 -15.34 18.58 0.33
C LYS A 54 -16.52 18.00 -0.44
N ARG A 55 -17.16 18.81 -1.29
CA ARG A 55 -18.34 18.43 -2.08
C ARG A 55 -19.45 17.78 -1.24
N GLY A 56 -19.71 18.36 -0.06
CA GLY A 56 -20.76 17.88 0.86
C GLY A 56 -20.38 16.66 1.71
N ARG A 57 -19.16 16.12 1.61
CA ARG A 57 -18.68 15.01 2.44
C ARG A 57 -17.46 15.39 3.25
N TYR A 58 -17.41 14.99 4.52
CA TYR A 58 -16.22 15.17 5.35
C TYR A 58 -15.13 14.19 4.95
N THR A 59 -13.90 14.70 4.88
CA THR A 59 -12.68 13.94 4.60
C THR A 59 -11.60 14.33 5.61
N PRO A 60 -10.79 13.39 6.11
CA PRO A 60 -9.71 13.72 7.03
C PRO A 60 -8.70 14.66 6.37
N LEU A 61 -8.29 15.70 7.07
CA LEU A 61 -7.31 16.69 6.58
C LEU A 61 -5.94 16.05 6.36
N LYS A 62 -5.50 15.24 7.33
CA LYS A 62 -4.25 14.49 7.30
C LYS A 62 -4.55 13.01 7.44
N ARG A 63 -3.90 12.19 6.62
CA ARG A 63 -3.99 10.74 6.74
C ARG A 63 -3.07 10.28 7.88
N VAL A 64 -3.62 9.58 8.87
CA VAL A 64 -2.86 9.08 10.03
C VAL A 64 -2.46 7.61 9.92
N LYS A 65 -2.99 6.91 8.91
CA LYS A 65 -2.73 5.48 8.68
C LYS A 65 -2.61 5.12 7.21
N LEU A 66 -1.82 4.08 6.95
CA LEU A 66 -1.80 3.35 5.69
C LEU A 66 -3.16 2.68 5.49
N ARG A 67 -3.75 2.81 4.29
CA ARG A 67 -5.06 2.23 3.95
C ARG A 67 -4.94 1.23 2.81
N ASN A 68 -5.48 0.02 3.01
CA ASN A 68 -5.77 -0.93 1.95
C ASN A 68 -6.95 -0.42 1.10
N SER A 69 -6.60 0.44 0.15
CA SER A 69 -7.51 1.27 -0.64
C SER A 69 -7.56 0.88 -2.11
N LEU A 70 -7.00 -0.29 -2.47
CA LEU A 70 -6.99 -0.81 -3.84
C LEU A 70 -8.43 -0.96 -4.35
N LEU A 71 -8.73 -0.29 -5.47
CA LEU A 71 -10.03 -0.36 -6.12
C LEU A 71 -10.23 -1.71 -6.81
N ALA A 72 -11.45 -2.25 -6.67
CA ALA A 72 -11.83 -3.49 -7.33
C ALA A 72 -11.76 -3.38 -8.86
N ALA A 73 -12.17 -2.23 -9.39
CA ALA A 73 -12.25 -1.96 -10.83
C ALA A 73 -10.89 -2.08 -11.51
N VAL A 74 -9.81 -1.67 -10.84
CA VAL A 74 -8.43 -1.74 -11.37
C VAL A 74 -7.98 -3.17 -11.66
N GLY A 75 -8.56 -4.18 -11.00
CA GLY A 75 -8.32 -5.60 -11.34
C GLY A 75 -8.77 -5.99 -12.76
N PHE A 76 -9.62 -5.16 -13.40
CA PHE A 76 -10.13 -5.36 -14.75
C PHE A 76 -9.43 -4.46 -15.79
N LEU A 77 -8.28 -3.86 -15.48
CA LEU A 77 -7.55 -3.03 -16.46
C LEU A 77 -7.10 -3.80 -17.69
N GLU A 78 -6.71 -5.07 -17.53
CA GLU A 78 -6.36 -5.94 -18.67
C GLU A 78 -7.55 -6.14 -19.62
N LEU A 79 -8.79 -6.14 -19.10
CA LEU A 79 -9.99 -6.22 -19.93
C LEU A 79 -10.18 -4.96 -20.76
N ALA A 80 -9.92 -3.79 -20.18
CA ALA A 80 -9.97 -2.53 -20.91
C ALA A 80 -8.91 -2.47 -22.02
N ASN A 81 -7.69 -2.91 -21.74
CA ASN A 81 -6.63 -2.95 -22.76
C ASN A 81 -6.93 -3.97 -23.86
N ALA A 82 -7.52 -5.12 -23.53
CA ALA A 82 -7.96 -6.12 -24.52
C ALA A 82 -9.23 -5.71 -25.30
N GLY A 83 -9.82 -4.54 -25.00
CA GLY A 83 -10.99 -4.00 -25.69
C GLY A 83 -10.72 -3.62 -27.15
N ASP A 84 -9.45 -3.55 -27.55
CA ASP A 84 -8.98 -3.36 -28.93
C ASP A 84 -9.17 -4.58 -29.84
N PHE A 85 -9.67 -5.71 -29.32
CA PHE A 85 -9.89 -6.95 -30.06
C PHE A 85 -10.51 -6.73 -31.46
N ALA A 86 -11.62 -6.01 -31.51
CA ALA A 86 -12.29 -5.76 -32.78
C ALA A 86 -11.45 -4.88 -33.73
N ALA A 87 -10.69 -3.92 -33.19
CA ALA A 87 -9.80 -3.05 -33.93
C ALA A 87 -8.57 -3.78 -34.48
N ASN A 88 -8.07 -4.81 -33.81
CA ASN A 88 -6.91 -5.56 -34.30
C ASN A 88 -7.31 -6.74 -35.21
N VAL A 89 -8.53 -7.27 -35.09
CA VAL A 89 -8.98 -8.47 -35.86
C VAL A 89 -9.83 -8.11 -37.08
N TRP A 90 -10.71 -7.12 -36.99
CA TRP A 90 -11.71 -6.82 -38.02
C TRP A 90 -11.61 -5.40 -38.58
N ASN A 91 -10.46 -4.75 -38.41
CA ASN A 91 -10.18 -3.47 -39.07
C ASN A 91 -9.89 -3.68 -40.55
N THR A 92 -10.95 -3.92 -41.32
CA THR A 92 -10.96 -3.90 -42.78
C THR A 92 -11.63 -2.62 -43.26
N VAL A 93 -11.35 -2.18 -44.48
CA VAL A 93 -12.01 -1.00 -45.08
C VAL A 93 -12.99 -1.46 -46.15
N PRO A 94 -14.31 -1.17 -46.03
CA PRO A 94 -14.99 -0.54 -44.89
C PRO A 94 -15.10 -1.49 -43.68
N VAL A 95 -15.24 -0.91 -42.48
CA VAL A 95 -15.35 -1.69 -41.23
C VAL A 95 -16.74 -2.35 -41.16
N PRO A 96 -16.83 -3.67 -40.89
CA PRO A 96 -18.12 -4.33 -40.70
C PRO A 96 -18.89 -3.73 -39.52
N ILE A 97 -20.22 -3.58 -39.64
CA ILE A 97 -21.06 -2.94 -38.61
C ILE A 97 -20.90 -3.59 -37.23
N HIS A 98 -20.86 -4.92 -37.18
CA HIS A 98 -20.67 -5.65 -35.91
C HIS A 98 -19.31 -5.34 -35.26
N ALA A 99 -18.25 -5.20 -36.07
CA ALA A 99 -16.93 -4.83 -35.60
C ALA A 99 -16.90 -3.38 -35.11
N ALA A 100 -17.54 -2.45 -35.83
CA ALA A 100 -17.67 -1.05 -35.40
C ALA A 100 -18.41 -0.90 -34.07
N VAL A 101 -19.47 -1.69 -33.83
CA VAL A 101 -20.18 -1.71 -32.54
C VAL A 101 -19.27 -2.22 -31.42
N LEU A 102 -18.54 -3.31 -31.65
CA LEU A 102 -17.60 -3.87 -30.67
C LEU A 102 -16.42 -2.93 -30.38
N MET A 103 -15.86 -2.28 -31.41
CA MET A 103 -14.84 -1.24 -31.28
C MET A 103 -15.37 -0.08 -30.43
N GLY A 104 -16.59 0.39 -30.69
CA GLY A 104 -17.22 1.45 -29.89
C GLY A 104 -17.33 1.09 -28.42
N LEU A 105 -17.77 -0.14 -28.11
CA LEU A 105 -17.86 -0.64 -26.74
C LEU A 105 -16.48 -0.76 -26.07
N GLY A 106 -15.51 -1.36 -26.76
CA GLY A 106 -14.14 -1.56 -26.27
C GLY A 106 -13.42 -0.24 -26.02
N GLY A 107 -13.47 0.69 -26.98
CA GLY A 107 -12.89 2.03 -26.85
C GLY A 107 -13.54 2.84 -25.72
N THR A 108 -14.87 2.78 -25.58
CA THR A 108 -15.57 3.44 -24.47
C THR A 108 -15.15 2.85 -23.12
N LEU A 109 -15.04 1.52 -23.01
CA LEU A 109 -14.59 0.85 -21.79
C LEU A 109 -13.16 1.26 -21.42
N ALA A 110 -12.24 1.28 -22.40
CA ALA A 110 -10.85 1.66 -22.21
C ALA A 110 -10.72 3.10 -21.68
N ILE A 111 -11.41 4.06 -22.32
CA ILE A 111 -11.41 5.46 -21.85
C ILE A 111 -12.12 5.59 -20.50
N GLY A 112 -13.23 4.89 -20.29
CA GLY A 112 -13.97 4.90 -19.02
C GLY A 112 -13.13 4.41 -17.83
N MET A 113 -12.23 3.44 -18.06
CA MET A 113 -11.33 2.93 -17.03
C MET A 113 -10.31 3.96 -16.52
N LEU A 114 -10.01 5.01 -17.30
CA LEU A 114 -9.12 6.10 -16.86
C LEU A 114 -9.62 6.78 -15.58
N TYR A 115 -10.93 6.89 -15.39
CA TYR A 115 -11.49 7.43 -14.15
C TYR A 115 -11.06 6.61 -12.93
N PHE A 116 -11.13 5.28 -13.03
CA PHE A 116 -10.78 4.38 -11.93
C PHE A 116 -9.28 4.35 -11.68
N VAL A 117 -8.47 4.35 -12.73
CA VAL A 117 -7.01 4.45 -12.67
C VAL A 117 -6.57 5.72 -11.96
N VAL A 118 -7.06 6.88 -12.40
CA VAL A 118 -6.73 8.17 -11.78
C VAL A 118 -7.13 8.18 -10.31
N ARG A 119 -8.31 7.61 -9.99
CA ARG A 119 -8.78 7.53 -8.61
C ARG A 119 -7.92 6.59 -7.74
N ASP A 120 -7.53 5.43 -8.25
CA ASP A 120 -6.65 4.51 -7.50
C ASP A 120 -5.26 5.14 -7.29
N SER A 121 -4.71 5.77 -8.32
CA SER A 121 -3.44 6.50 -8.24
C SER A 121 -3.45 7.61 -7.20
N ILE A 122 -4.55 8.37 -7.08
CA ILE A 122 -4.69 9.38 -6.02
C ILE A 122 -4.71 8.72 -4.64
N LEU A 123 -5.44 7.61 -4.47
CA LEU A 123 -5.52 6.89 -3.20
C LEU A 123 -4.17 6.28 -2.79
N SER A 124 -3.43 5.77 -3.77
CA SER A 124 -2.08 5.23 -3.59
C SER A 124 -1.07 6.34 -3.31
N TRP A 125 -1.14 7.46 -4.01
CA TRP A 125 -0.29 8.63 -3.77
C TRP A 125 -0.44 9.16 -2.34
N GLN A 126 -1.66 9.19 -1.80
CA GLN A 126 -1.89 9.54 -0.39
C GLN A 126 -1.17 8.58 0.58
N ASN A 127 -1.14 7.28 0.28
CA ASN A 127 -0.35 6.32 1.06
C ASN A 127 1.16 6.61 0.93
N VAL A 128 1.65 6.83 -0.30
CA VAL A 128 3.07 7.16 -0.56
C VAL A 128 3.49 8.43 0.18
N CYS A 129 2.67 9.48 0.19
CA CYS A 129 2.96 10.70 0.94
C CYS A 129 3.10 10.44 2.45
N GLY A 130 2.20 9.65 3.03
CA GLY A 130 2.28 9.26 4.44
C GLY A 130 3.52 8.41 4.74
N LEU A 131 3.81 7.42 3.90
CA LEU A 131 4.99 6.56 4.01
C LEU A 131 6.30 7.35 3.86
N ARG A 132 6.35 8.36 2.98
CA ARG A 132 7.50 9.27 2.85
C ARG A 132 7.67 10.14 4.10
N ALA A 133 6.58 10.63 4.68
CA ALA A 133 6.64 11.40 5.91
C ALA A 133 7.17 10.55 7.07
N GLU A 134 6.62 9.35 7.26
CA GLU A 134 7.12 8.34 8.22
C GLU A 134 8.61 8.04 7.98
N ARG A 135 9.01 7.79 6.73
CA ARG A 135 10.40 7.49 6.40
C ARG A 135 11.36 8.61 6.78
N ARG A 136 10.96 9.88 6.59
CA ARG A 136 11.75 11.04 7.02
C ARG A 136 11.92 11.08 8.55
N VAL A 137 10.84 10.84 9.29
CA VAL A 137 10.88 10.79 10.76
C VAL A 137 11.79 9.65 11.24
N LEU A 138 11.65 8.46 10.67
CA LEU A 138 12.49 7.31 11.01
C LEU A 138 13.98 7.55 10.72
N HIS A 139 14.31 8.20 9.60
CA HIS A 139 15.69 8.57 9.31
C HIS A 139 16.24 9.59 10.30
N GLU A 140 15.42 10.53 10.76
CA GLU A 140 15.83 11.50 11.77
C GLU A 140 16.05 10.84 13.14
N GLN A 141 15.13 9.97 13.57
CA GLN A 141 15.30 9.15 14.78
C GLN A 141 16.56 8.29 14.71
N ARG A 142 16.86 7.70 13.54
CA ARG A 142 18.08 6.91 13.33
C ARG A 142 19.35 7.72 13.58
N ARG A 143 19.34 9.01 13.24
CA ARG A 143 20.47 9.92 13.48
C ARG A 143 20.59 10.30 14.95
N GLN A 144 19.47 10.46 15.64
CA GLN A 144 19.42 10.83 17.05
C GLN A 144 19.84 9.68 17.98
N HIS A 145 19.52 8.43 17.63
CA HIS A 145 19.78 7.25 18.47
C HIS A 145 20.94 6.36 18.00
N GLN A 146 21.98 6.92 17.38
CA GLN A 146 23.12 6.15 16.86
C GLN A 146 23.84 5.29 17.91
N GLU A 147 23.74 5.65 19.19
CA GLU A 147 24.42 4.95 20.29
C GLU A 147 23.59 3.78 20.87
N HIS A 148 22.30 3.69 20.54
CA HIS A 148 21.39 2.70 21.12
C HIS A 148 21.10 1.58 20.11
N GLU A 149 21.80 0.45 20.22
CA GLU A 149 21.70 -0.67 19.26
C GLU A 149 20.27 -1.21 19.12
N GLU A 150 19.53 -1.32 20.22
CA GLU A 150 18.14 -1.81 20.23
C GLU A 150 17.19 -0.86 19.49
N MET A 151 17.32 0.45 19.74
CA MET A 151 16.53 1.47 19.06
C MET A 151 16.84 1.51 17.56
N LEU A 152 18.12 1.41 17.19
CA LEU A 152 18.51 1.32 15.78
C LEU A 152 17.92 0.10 15.09
N ARG A 153 17.85 -1.05 15.77
CA ARG A 153 17.21 -2.26 15.24
C ARG A 153 15.71 -2.05 15.01
N ALA A 154 15.02 -1.44 15.96
CA ALA A 154 13.59 -1.10 15.83
C ALA A 154 13.35 -0.16 14.63
N ILE A 155 14.16 0.89 14.50
CA ILE A 155 14.08 1.86 13.39
C ILE A 155 14.37 1.18 12.04
N ASP A 156 15.43 0.37 11.96
CA ASP A 156 15.79 -0.35 10.73
C ASP A 156 14.68 -1.36 10.32
N CYS A 157 14.02 -1.99 11.30
CA CYS A 157 12.84 -2.83 11.06
C CYS A 157 11.68 -2.03 10.45
N CYS A 158 11.34 -0.88 11.03
CA CYS A 158 10.30 0.01 10.50
C CYS A 158 10.66 0.53 9.10
N LEU A 159 11.92 0.86 8.84
CA LEU A 159 12.39 1.33 7.52
C LEU A 159 12.28 0.25 6.43
N ASP A 160 12.54 -1.02 6.76
CA ASP A 160 12.40 -2.16 5.83
C ASP A 160 10.92 -2.46 5.52
N VAL A 161 10.05 -2.46 6.55
CA VAL A 161 8.59 -2.60 6.35
C VAL A 161 8.05 -1.46 5.48
N ASN A 162 8.41 -0.21 5.82
CA ASN A 162 8.06 0.98 5.05
C ASN A 162 8.56 0.90 3.59
N PHE A 163 9.78 0.40 3.37
CA PHE A 163 10.33 0.24 2.01
C PHE A 163 9.48 -0.72 1.17
N ARG A 164 9.11 -1.88 1.73
CA ARG A 164 8.24 -2.82 1.00
C ARG A 164 6.87 -2.20 0.73
N GLU A 165 6.24 -1.57 1.71
CA GLU A 165 4.92 -0.96 1.55
C GLU A 165 4.92 0.16 0.49
N MET A 166 5.93 1.03 0.54
CA MET A 166 6.09 2.12 -0.41
C MET A 166 6.33 1.59 -1.82
N GLY A 167 7.15 0.55 -1.97
CA GLY A 167 7.39 -0.07 -3.27
C GLY A 167 6.15 -0.77 -3.84
N THR A 168 5.32 -1.41 -3.02
CA THR A 168 4.02 -1.95 -3.47
C THR A 168 3.10 -0.83 -3.94
N GLU A 169 2.98 0.28 -3.21
CA GLU A 169 2.15 1.42 -3.65
C GLU A 169 2.69 2.05 -4.96
N LEU A 170 4.01 2.11 -5.13
CA LEU A 170 4.60 2.73 -6.31
C LEU A 170 4.63 1.81 -7.53
N VAL A 171 4.96 0.53 -7.38
CA VAL A 171 5.09 -0.42 -8.49
C VAL A 171 3.75 -1.08 -8.78
N ASP A 172 3.17 -1.78 -7.81
CA ASP A 172 1.97 -2.60 -8.01
C ASP A 172 0.68 -1.77 -8.15
N ARG A 173 0.74 -0.46 -7.85
CA ARG A 173 -0.42 0.44 -7.98
C ARG A 173 -0.15 1.60 -8.92
N ILE A 174 0.65 2.59 -8.53
CA ILE A 174 0.89 3.77 -9.39
C ILE A 174 1.54 3.37 -10.72
N GLY A 175 2.51 2.46 -10.71
CA GLY A 175 3.15 1.96 -11.92
C GLY A 175 2.18 1.24 -12.85
N MET A 176 1.36 0.35 -12.29
CA MET A 176 0.26 -0.31 -13.00
C MET A 176 -0.69 0.71 -13.61
N ASP A 177 -1.22 1.61 -12.78
CA ASP A 177 -2.20 2.61 -13.17
C ASP A 177 -1.68 3.52 -14.27
N VAL A 178 -0.47 4.05 -14.14
CA VAL A 178 0.11 4.97 -15.13
C VAL A 178 0.36 4.24 -16.45
N LEU A 179 1.02 3.08 -16.42
CA LEU A 179 1.38 2.37 -17.65
C LEU A 179 0.14 1.78 -18.34
N MET A 180 -0.70 1.08 -17.60
CA MET A 180 -1.93 0.49 -18.16
C MET A 180 -2.97 1.55 -18.49
N GLY A 181 -3.04 2.66 -17.75
CA GLY A 181 -3.92 3.79 -18.06
C GLY A 181 -3.49 4.52 -19.35
N VAL A 182 -2.19 4.75 -19.53
CA VAL A 182 -1.68 5.28 -20.81
C VAL A 182 -1.99 4.32 -21.96
N GLY A 183 -1.78 3.01 -21.75
CA GLY A 183 -2.16 1.98 -22.71
C GLY A 183 -3.65 2.07 -23.09
N ALA A 184 -4.54 2.11 -22.09
CA ALA A 184 -5.99 2.19 -22.28
C ALA A 184 -6.42 3.48 -23.01
N LEU A 185 -5.78 4.61 -22.73
CA LEU A 185 -6.04 5.86 -23.45
C LEU A 185 -5.64 5.75 -24.93
N VAL A 186 -4.42 5.27 -25.20
CA VAL A 186 -3.90 5.12 -26.56
C VAL A 186 -4.73 4.12 -27.37
N VAL A 187 -5.04 2.97 -26.77
CA VAL A 187 -5.94 1.95 -27.33
C VAL A 187 -7.32 2.53 -27.60
N GLY A 188 -7.91 3.24 -26.64
CA GLY A 188 -9.25 3.81 -26.78
C GLY A 188 -9.32 4.82 -27.93
N VAL A 189 -8.37 5.74 -28.00
CA VAL A 189 -8.27 6.73 -29.09
C VAL A 189 -8.05 6.04 -30.44
N GLY A 190 -7.12 5.08 -30.52
CA GLY A 190 -6.88 4.31 -31.73
C GLY A 190 -8.13 3.57 -32.21
N THR A 191 -8.88 2.98 -31.28
CA THR A 191 -10.11 2.24 -31.58
C THR A 191 -11.20 3.14 -32.15
N TYR A 192 -11.35 4.38 -31.66
CA TYR A 192 -12.27 5.35 -32.27
C TYR A 192 -11.83 5.79 -33.66
N LEU A 193 -10.52 5.97 -33.88
CA LEU A 193 -9.99 6.27 -35.22
C LEU A 193 -10.21 5.11 -36.21
N ALA A 194 -10.21 3.87 -35.73
CA ALA A 194 -10.50 2.68 -36.54
C ALA A 194 -11.92 2.73 -37.14
N ILE A 195 -12.89 3.23 -36.37
CA ILE A 195 -14.31 3.31 -36.79
C ILE A 195 -14.47 4.24 -38.01
N ASP A 196 -13.66 5.30 -38.10
CA ASP A 196 -13.63 6.26 -39.21
C ASP A 196 -12.63 5.85 -40.33
N GLY A 197 -12.29 4.55 -40.41
CA GLY A 197 -11.21 3.99 -41.23
C GLY A 197 -11.32 4.15 -42.76
N ASN A 198 -12.25 4.95 -43.28
CA ASN A 198 -12.37 5.25 -44.72
C ASN A 198 -11.18 6.06 -45.26
N HIS A 199 -10.42 6.72 -44.39
CA HIS A 199 -9.19 7.42 -44.75
C HIS A 199 -7.94 6.56 -44.49
N PRO A 200 -7.04 6.36 -45.48
CA PRO A 200 -5.84 5.54 -45.33
C PRO A 200 -4.96 5.96 -44.15
N THR A 201 -4.87 7.25 -43.87
CA THR A 201 -4.11 7.79 -42.74
C THR A 201 -4.70 7.37 -41.40
N SER A 202 -6.03 7.42 -41.25
CA SER A 202 -6.74 7.00 -40.03
C SER A 202 -6.53 5.50 -39.78
N TYR A 203 -6.52 4.69 -40.85
CA TYR A 203 -6.23 3.27 -40.78
C TYR A 203 -4.82 2.97 -40.23
N TYR A 204 -3.78 3.58 -40.79
CA TYR A 204 -2.40 3.36 -40.34
C TYR A 204 -2.17 3.86 -38.91
N VAL A 205 -2.71 5.04 -38.57
CA VAL A 205 -2.60 5.60 -37.22
C VAL A 205 -3.33 4.73 -36.21
N SER A 206 -4.54 4.27 -36.52
CA SER A 206 -5.30 3.35 -35.67
C SER A 206 -4.50 2.10 -35.37
N ASN A 207 -4.00 1.38 -36.38
CA ASN A 207 -3.26 0.13 -36.18
C ASN A 207 -1.97 0.33 -35.38
N LEU A 208 -1.29 1.47 -35.57
CA LEU A 208 -0.11 1.81 -34.79
C LEU A 208 -0.46 2.02 -33.30
N LEU A 209 -1.56 2.75 -33.04
CA LEU A 209 -2.00 3.06 -31.68
C LEU A 209 -2.61 1.86 -30.96
N THR A 210 -3.53 1.11 -31.60
CA THR A 210 -4.18 -0.06 -30.98
C THR A 210 -3.27 -1.28 -30.90
N GLY A 211 -2.44 -1.51 -31.93
CA GLY A 211 -1.60 -2.71 -31.99
C GLY A 211 -0.28 -2.57 -31.24
N TYR A 212 0.50 -1.54 -31.55
CA TYR A 212 1.91 -1.49 -31.14
C TYR A 212 2.15 -0.54 -29.95
N ILE A 213 1.82 0.74 -30.11
CA ILE A 213 2.13 1.75 -29.10
C ILE A 213 1.25 1.57 -27.86
N GLY A 214 -0.03 1.25 -28.04
CA GLY A 214 -0.98 1.05 -26.94
C GLY A 214 -0.66 -0.16 -26.05
N ASN A 215 -0.09 -1.22 -26.63
CA ASN A 215 0.25 -2.45 -25.89
C ASN A 215 1.65 -2.44 -25.28
N SER A 216 2.56 -1.57 -25.74
CA SER A 216 3.92 -1.46 -25.21
C SER A 216 3.99 -1.13 -23.70
N PRO A 217 3.17 -0.21 -23.16
CA PRO A 217 3.12 0.05 -21.71
C PRO A 217 2.77 -1.17 -20.87
N CYS A 218 1.87 -2.05 -21.33
CA CYS A 218 1.50 -3.27 -20.61
C CYS A 218 2.71 -4.23 -20.52
N ALA A 219 3.43 -4.42 -21.63
CA ALA A 219 4.65 -5.22 -21.64
C ALA A 219 5.74 -4.67 -20.70
N LEU A 220 5.96 -3.35 -20.72
CA LEU A 220 6.91 -2.70 -19.82
C LEU A 220 6.52 -2.89 -18.35
N TYR A 221 5.24 -2.69 -18.02
CA TYR A 221 4.74 -2.93 -16.67
C TYR A 221 4.95 -4.38 -16.25
N GLY A 222 4.66 -5.35 -17.11
CA GLY A 222 4.85 -6.78 -16.84
C GLY A 222 6.28 -7.11 -16.39
N ILE A 223 7.30 -6.51 -17.01
CA ILE A 223 8.71 -6.69 -16.61
C ILE A 223 9.00 -6.06 -15.25
N ILE A 224 8.58 -4.81 -15.05
CA ILE A 224 8.82 -4.08 -13.78
C ILE A 224 8.14 -4.82 -12.62
N ASN A 225 6.88 -5.22 -12.82
CA ASN A 225 6.10 -5.98 -11.85
C ASN A 225 6.75 -7.34 -11.54
N LEU A 226 7.27 -8.06 -12.55
CA LEU A 226 7.97 -9.32 -12.31
C LEU A 226 9.20 -9.14 -11.43
N CYS A 227 10.01 -8.11 -11.69
CA CYS A 227 11.19 -7.80 -10.86
C CYS A 227 10.80 -7.49 -9.41
N TRP A 228 9.78 -6.66 -9.22
CA TRP A 228 9.28 -6.30 -7.89
C TRP A 228 8.65 -7.50 -7.17
N SER A 229 7.87 -8.30 -7.88
CA SER A 229 7.28 -9.55 -7.38
C SER A 229 8.35 -10.57 -6.96
N ALA A 230 9.46 -10.66 -7.70
CA ALA A 230 10.60 -11.50 -7.32
C ALA A 230 11.29 -10.99 -6.04
N TYR A 231 11.41 -9.67 -5.88
CA TYR A 231 11.92 -9.06 -4.66
C TYR A 231 11.02 -9.38 -3.44
N VAL A 232 9.71 -9.14 -3.55
CA VAL A 232 8.75 -9.40 -2.45
C VAL A 232 8.77 -10.87 -2.06
N TRP A 233 8.78 -11.78 -3.03
CA TRP A 233 8.86 -13.21 -2.79
C TRP A 233 10.15 -13.61 -2.04
N SER A 234 11.29 -13.07 -2.48
CA SER A 234 12.60 -13.33 -1.88
C SER A 234 12.70 -12.78 -0.46
N ARG A 235 12.17 -11.57 -0.23
CA ARG A 235 12.06 -10.97 1.10
C ARG A 235 11.22 -11.84 2.01
N ALA A 236 10.03 -12.24 1.59
CA ALA A 236 9.12 -13.07 2.39
C ALA A 236 9.79 -14.41 2.78
N ARG A 237 10.54 -15.01 1.85
CA ARG A 237 11.32 -16.23 2.14
C ARG A 237 12.42 -15.98 3.18
N ARG A 238 13.15 -14.87 3.09
CA ARG A 238 14.17 -14.49 4.08
C ARG A 238 13.57 -14.36 5.47
N LEU A 239 12.42 -13.71 5.61
CA LEU A 239 11.73 -13.56 6.90
C LEU A 239 11.36 -14.91 7.51
N LEU A 240 10.80 -15.83 6.71
CA LEU A 240 10.46 -17.17 7.18
C LEU A 240 11.68 -17.97 7.65
N ILE A 241 12.77 -17.94 6.89
CA ILE A 241 14.02 -18.64 7.26
C ILE A 241 14.64 -18.06 8.54
N ALA A 242 14.48 -16.75 8.77
CA ALA A 242 14.97 -16.10 9.97
C ALA A 242 14.18 -16.54 11.20
N THR A 243 12.85 -16.58 11.12
CA THR A 243 11.98 -16.87 12.28
C THR A 243 11.83 -18.35 12.60
N THR A 244 11.86 -19.23 11.59
CA THR A 244 11.58 -20.67 11.76
C THR A 244 12.32 -21.33 12.95
N PRO A 245 13.61 -21.08 13.21
CA PRO A 245 14.31 -21.71 14.34
C PRO A 245 13.74 -21.34 15.72
N GLY A 246 13.25 -20.11 15.91
CA GLY A 246 12.76 -19.60 17.20
C GLY A 246 11.31 -19.96 17.51
N ILE A 247 10.50 -20.19 16.48
CA ILE A 247 9.04 -20.41 16.63
C ILE A 247 8.61 -21.84 16.30
N ARG A 248 9.55 -22.77 16.06
CA ARG A 248 9.22 -24.13 15.58
C ARG A 248 8.30 -24.88 16.54
N GLY A 249 7.26 -25.51 16.00
CA GLY A 249 6.25 -26.26 16.74
C GLY A 249 5.19 -25.39 17.42
N THR A 250 5.29 -24.06 17.32
CA THR A 250 4.33 -23.14 17.95
C THR A 250 3.21 -22.74 17.00
N ARG A 251 2.14 -22.16 17.55
CA ARG A 251 1.06 -21.57 16.73
C ARG A 251 1.56 -20.39 15.88
N LEU A 252 2.52 -19.63 16.39
CA LEU A 252 3.14 -18.53 15.69
C LEU A 252 3.85 -19.00 14.40
N GLU A 253 4.41 -20.22 14.38
CA GLU A 253 4.93 -20.83 13.15
C GLU A 253 3.86 -20.95 12.08
N ASN A 254 2.68 -21.42 12.44
CA ASN A 254 1.57 -21.60 11.50
C ASN A 254 1.06 -20.25 10.98
N MET A 255 0.91 -19.26 11.87
CA MET A 255 0.52 -17.90 11.48
C MET A 255 1.54 -17.26 10.53
N MET A 256 2.83 -17.38 10.85
CA MET A 256 3.91 -16.87 10.02
C MET A 256 3.97 -17.58 8.66
N LYS A 257 3.89 -18.92 8.64
CA LYS A 257 3.83 -19.69 7.39
C LYS A 257 2.64 -19.29 6.52
N MET A 258 1.46 -19.11 7.11
CA MET A 258 0.27 -18.66 6.38
C MET A 258 0.45 -17.26 5.82
N ARG A 259 1.00 -16.32 6.60
CA ARG A 259 1.28 -14.95 6.15
C ARG A 259 2.27 -14.94 4.98
N ILE A 260 3.39 -15.64 5.11
CA ILE A 260 4.43 -15.71 4.08
C ILE A 260 3.93 -16.45 2.84
N SER A 261 3.20 -17.55 3.00
CA SER A 261 2.60 -18.28 1.88
C SER A 261 1.64 -17.40 1.08
N ASN A 262 0.77 -16.63 1.74
CA ASN A 262 -0.13 -15.69 1.07
C ASN A 262 0.65 -14.61 0.29
N LEU A 263 1.71 -14.05 0.88
CA LEU A 263 2.56 -13.07 0.20
C LEU A 263 3.25 -13.68 -1.03
N GLN A 264 3.84 -14.86 -0.87
CA GLN A 264 4.52 -15.57 -1.96
C GLN A 264 3.56 -15.96 -3.09
N PHE A 265 2.39 -16.48 -2.74
CA PHE A 265 1.36 -16.87 -3.70
C PHE A 265 0.89 -15.65 -4.51
N HIS A 266 0.55 -14.55 -3.83
CA HIS A 266 0.18 -13.31 -4.49
C HIS A 266 1.29 -12.80 -5.41
N SER A 267 2.52 -12.71 -4.90
CA SER A 267 3.66 -12.19 -5.66
C SER A 267 3.92 -13.03 -6.91
N SER A 268 3.90 -14.35 -6.79
CA SER A 268 4.09 -15.26 -7.93
C SER A 268 2.99 -15.10 -8.97
N LEU A 269 1.72 -15.09 -8.54
CA LEU A 269 0.60 -14.94 -9.46
C LEU A 269 0.63 -13.57 -10.14
N ASN A 270 0.87 -12.49 -9.40
CA ASN A 270 0.88 -11.13 -9.95
C ASN A 270 2.01 -10.96 -10.98
N GLY A 271 3.23 -11.38 -10.64
CA GLY A 271 4.39 -11.27 -11.53
C GLY A 271 4.28 -12.13 -12.79
N ILE A 272 3.86 -13.39 -12.66
CA ILE A 272 3.66 -14.29 -13.81
C ILE A 272 2.53 -13.79 -14.71
N THR A 273 1.40 -13.39 -14.12
CA THR A 273 0.27 -12.87 -14.90
C THR A 273 0.66 -11.60 -15.64
N GLY A 274 1.38 -10.68 -14.99
CA GLY A 274 1.83 -9.43 -15.61
C GLY A 274 2.76 -9.65 -16.81
N ILE A 275 3.75 -10.55 -16.70
CA ILE A 275 4.64 -10.81 -17.84
C ILE A 275 3.93 -11.56 -18.98
N VAL A 276 3.05 -12.53 -18.68
CA VAL A 276 2.29 -13.26 -19.70
C VAL A 276 1.31 -12.34 -20.41
N ALA A 277 0.58 -11.48 -19.66
CA ALA A 277 -0.29 -10.46 -20.23
C ALA A 277 0.48 -9.45 -21.08
N GLY A 278 1.65 -9.01 -20.61
CA GLY A 278 2.55 -8.13 -21.35
C GLY A 278 3.02 -8.74 -22.68
N VAL A 279 3.42 -10.01 -22.70
CA VAL A 279 3.81 -10.70 -23.94
C VAL A 279 2.60 -10.90 -24.86
N ALA A 280 1.47 -11.36 -24.30
CA ALA A 280 0.26 -11.63 -25.06
C ALA A 280 -0.30 -10.35 -25.70
N SER A 281 -0.27 -9.20 -25.01
CA SER A 281 -0.67 -7.90 -25.56
C SER A 281 0.23 -7.40 -26.69
N LEU A 282 1.50 -7.78 -26.75
CA LEU A 282 2.32 -7.49 -27.95
C LEU A 282 1.97 -8.40 -29.12
N VAL A 283 1.61 -9.66 -28.84
CA VAL A 283 1.20 -10.62 -29.86
C VAL A 283 -0.14 -10.22 -30.50
N THR A 284 -1.07 -9.64 -29.75
CA THR A 284 -2.39 -9.22 -30.26
C THR A 284 -2.31 -8.19 -31.38
N ALA A 285 -1.20 -7.46 -31.50
CA ALA A 285 -0.93 -6.53 -32.61
C ALA A 285 -0.95 -7.22 -33.99
N THR A 286 -0.62 -8.51 -34.04
CA THR A 286 -0.46 -9.26 -35.30
C THR A 286 -1.22 -10.58 -35.33
N GLN A 287 -1.59 -11.12 -34.18
CA GLN A 287 -2.14 -12.47 -34.05
C GLN A 287 -3.34 -12.49 -33.10
N TRP A 288 -4.52 -12.87 -33.62
CA TRP A 288 -5.77 -12.91 -32.84
C TRP A 288 -5.73 -13.90 -31.67
N TRP A 289 -4.93 -14.98 -31.76
CA TRP A 289 -4.83 -15.98 -30.69
C TRP A 289 -4.16 -15.41 -29.42
N GLY A 290 -3.48 -14.25 -29.51
CA GLY A 290 -2.99 -13.53 -28.34
C GLY A 290 -4.12 -13.17 -27.35
N TYR A 291 -5.31 -12.87 -27.86
CA TYR A 291 -6.48 -12.60 -27.01
C TYR A 291 -6.99 -13.84 -26.25
N VAL A 292 -6.83 -15.03 -26.84
CA VAL A 292 -7.15 -16.30 -26.16
C VAL A 292 -6.21 -16.51 -24.96
N VAL A 293 -4.95 -16.11 -25.09
CA VAL A 293 -3.95 -16.15 -24.00
C VAL A 293 -4.22 -15.06 -22.95
N LEU A 294 -4.75 -13.90 -23.35
CA LEU A 294 -5.12 -12.84 -22.41
C LEU A 294 -6.27 -13.25 -21.50
N LEU A 295 -7.28 -13.98 -22.00
CA LEU A 295 -8.47 -14.36 -21.21
C LEU A 295 -8.17 -14.94 -19.81
N PRO A 296 -7.30 -15.95 -19.64
CA PRO A 296 -6.92 -16.42 -18.30
C PRO A 296 -6.16 -15.37 -17.48
N CYS A 297 -5.39 -14.48 -18.12
CA CYS A 297 -4.70 -13.39 -17.42
C CYS A 297 -5.69 -12.37 -16.85
N LEU A 298 -6.77 -12.05 -17.56
CA LEU A 298 -7.85 -11.18 -17.09
C LEU A 298 -8.50 -11.74 -15.81
N VAL A 299 -8.84 -13.04 -15.84
CA VAL A 299 -9.44 -13.72 -14.68
C VAL A 299 -8.45 -13.73 -13.50
N THR A 300 -7.20 -14.11 -13.75
CA THR A 300 -6.17 -14.14 -12.70
C THR A 300 -5.91 -12.74 -12.12
N SER A 301 -5.86 -11.69 -12.93
CA SER A 301 -5.69 -10.31 -12.47
C SER A 301 -6.82 -9.89 -11.51
N GLY A 302 -8.07 -10.18 -11.86
CA GLY A 302 -9.22 -9.93 -10.99
C GLY A 302 -9.14 -10.71 -9.66
N LEU A 303 -8.73 -11.99 -9.72
CA LEU A 303 -8.54 -12.83 -8.54
C LEU A 303 -7.38 -12.35 -7.66
N VAL A 304 -6.26 -11.92 -8.25
CA VAL A 304 -5.09 -11.37 -7.55
C VAL A 304 -5.48 -10.07 -6.84
N ASN A 305 -6.22 -9.17 -7.48
CA ASN A 305 -6.76 -7.95 -6.86
C ASN A 305 -7.66 -8.28 -5.66
N LEU A 306 -8.59 -9.23 -5.81
CA LEU A 306 -9.46 -9.66 -4.72
C LEU A 306 -8.67 -10.30 -3.58
N PHE A 307 -7.68 -11.12 -3.92
CA PHE A 307 -6.80 -11.78 -2.96
C PHE A 307 -5.96 -10.77 -2.19
N TRP A 308 -5.42 -9.74 -2.85
CA TRP A 308 -4.72 -8.64 -2.20
C TRP A 308 -5.63 -7.98 -1.15
N ARG A 309 -6.81 -7.55 -1.56
CA ARG A 309 -7.76 -6.82 -0.71
C ARG A 309 -8.19 -7.63 0.52
N ARG A 310 -8.36 -8.95 0.36
CA ARG A 310 -8.86 -9.83 1.43
C ARG A 310 -7.76 -10.43 2.30
N ARG A 311 -6.61 -10.81 1.74
CA ARG A 311 -5.61 -11.68 2.42
C ARG A 311 -4.23 -11.05 2.59
N VAL A 312 -3.82 -10.11 1.72
CA VAL A 312 -2.44 -9.58 1.72
C VAL A 312 -2.36 -8.18 2.30
N GLY A 313 -3.14 -7.25 1.73
CA GLY A 313 -3.19 -5.85 2.16
C GLY A 313 -3.75 -5.71 3.57
N TYR A 314 -3.33 -4.66 4.24
CA TYR A 314 -3.74 -4.31 5.60
C TYR A 314 -3.72 -2.79 5.79
N ASP A 315 -4.40 -2.33 6.84
CA ASP A 315 -4.29 -0.96 7.34
C ASP A 315 -3.36 -0.95 8.56
N ARG A 316 -2.57 0.10 8.72
CA ARG A 316 -1.77 0.31 9.94
C ARG A 316 -1.54 1.80 10.20
N PRO A 317 -1.46 2.26 11.47
CA PRO A 317 -1.04 3.63 11.76
C PRO A 317 0.38 3.89 11.25
N PHE A 318 0.66 5.14 10.88
CA PHE A 318 2.03 5.57 10.58
C PHE A 318 2.84 5.73 11.87
N VAL A 319 4.11 5.38 11.80
CA VAL A 319 5.11 5.59 12.84
C VAL A 319 5.61 7.02 12.75
N LEU A 320 5.04 7.91 13.56
CA LEU A 320 5.41 9.34 13.59
C LEU A 320 6.09 9.78 14.89
N HIS A 321 6.20 8.87 15.86
CA HIS A 321 6.80 9.12 17.18
C HIS A 321 7.85 8.05 17.48
N GLU A 322 8.62 8.22 18.55
CA GLU A 322 9.65 7.26 18.95
C GLU A 322 9.08 5.85 19.06
N THR A 323 9.61 4.94 18.25
CA THR A 323 9.23 3.53 18.26
C THR A 323 10.26 2.71 18.97
N PHE A 324 9.86 2.24 20.15
CA PHE A 324 10.47 1.06 20.72
C PHE A 324 9.79 -0.17 20.13
N VAL A 325 10.58 -1.08 19.57
CA VAL A 325 10.12 -2.39 19.10
C VAL A 325 11.10 -3.40 19.65
N ASP A 326 10.67 -4.18 20.64
CA ASP A 326 11.37 -5.35 21.13
C ASP A 326 10.64 -6.62 20.67
N GLU A 327 11.30 -7.77 20.87
CA GLU A 327 10.71 -9.06 20.50
C GLU A 327 9.50 -9.38 21.38
N ASP A 328 9.63 -9.17 22.68
CA ASP A 328 8.60 -9.53 23.67
C ASP A 328 7.31 -8.73 23.49
N SER A 329 7.38 -7.41 23.25
CA SER A 329 6.19 -6.59 22.99
C SER A 329 5.51 -6.94 21.68
N LEU A 330 6.28 -7.36 20.65
CA LEU A 330 5.68 -7.87 19.41
C LEU A 330 4.94 -9.18 19.63
N LEU A 331 5.51 -10.09 20.41
CA LEU A 331 4.87 -11.34 20.79
C LEU A 331 3.62 -11.11 21.64
N ASP A 332 3.69 -10.20 22.62
CA ASP A 332 2.54 -9.81 23.45
C ASP A 332 1.42 -9.18 22.62
N ALA A 333 1.77 -8.28 21.68
CA ALA A 333 0.81 -7.68 20.77
C ALA A 333 0.16 -8.74 19.85
N LEU A 334 0.94 -9.69 19.34
CA LEU A 334 0.41 -10.81 18.54
C LEU A 334 -0.54 -11.68 19.36
N ASN A 335 -0.17 -12.03 20.59
CA ASN A 335 -1.01 -12.81 21.50
C ASN A 335 -2.32 -12.07 21.83
N TYR A 336 -2.26 -10.76 22.07
CA TYR A 336 -3.44 -9.92 22.29
C TYR A 336 -4.39 -9.93 21.10
N VAL A 337 -3.86 -9.70 19.89
CA VAL A 337 -4.65 -9.68 18.65
C VAL A 337 -5.28 -11.05 18.38
N GLU A 338 -4.53 -12.13 18.59
CA GLU A 338 -5.01 -13.49 18.42
C GLU A 338 -6.15 -13.81 19.39
N ASP A 339 -5.99 -13.46 20.68
CA ASP A 339 -7.01 -13.70 21.69
C ASP A 339 -8.29 -12.92 21.38
N CYS A 340 -8.16 -11.65 21.00
CA CYS A 340 -9.30 -10.83 20.60
C CYS A 340 -10.02 -11.41 19.38
N ARG A 341 -9.27 -11.84 18.35
CA ARG A 341 -9.85 -12.47 17.15
C ARG A 341 -10.61 -13.74 17.52
N ARG A 342 -10.02 -14.60 18.36
CA ARG A 342 -10.65 -15.86 18.80
C ARG A 342 -11.92 -15.60 19.60
N ARG A 343 -11.91 -14.59 20.48
CA ARG A 343 -13.10 -14.17 21.23
C ARG A 343 -14.24 -13.75 20.30
N VAL A 344 -13.94 -12.95 19.26
CA VAL A 344 -14.95 -12.52 18.28
C VAL A 344 -15.46 -13.67 17.42
N GLU A 345 -14.58 -14.58 16.98
CA GLU A 345 -14.96 -15.72 16.14
C GLU A 345 -15.82 -16.75 16.88
N ASN A 346 -15.56 -16.94 18.18
CA ASN A 346 -16.30 -17.90 19.00
C ASN A 346 -17.51 -17.29 19.73
N ALA A 347 -17.71 -15.98 19.63
CA ALA A 347 -18.80 -15.30 20.31
C ALA A 347 -20.15 -15.59 19.64
N THR A 348 -21.16 -15.86 20.47
CA THR A 348 -22.58 -15.83 20.07
C THR A 348 -23.20 -14.45 20.22
N SER A 349 -22.50 -13.53 20.89
CA SER A 349 -22.91 -12.15 21.17
C SER A 349 -22.12 -11.14 20.32
N ASP A 350 -22.56 -9.89 20.33
CA ASP A 350 -21.88 -8.79 19.64
C ASP A 350 -20.41 -8.64 20.07
N ALA A 351 -19.55 -8.27 19.11
CA ALA A 351 -18.11 -8.16 19.32
C ALA A 351 -17.77 -7.20 20.47
N VAL A 352 -18.49 -6.08 20.60
CA VAL A 352 -18.28 -5.10 21.68
C VAL A 352 -18.42 -5.74 23.06
N THR A 353 -19.47 -6.53 23.28
CA THR A 353 -19.77 -7.13 24.58
C THR A 353 -18.68 -8.10 25.02
N VAL A 354 -18.03 -8.76 24.05
CA VAL A 354 -16.97 -9.74 24.33
C VAL A 354 -15.59 -9.09 24.44
N LEU A 355 -15.36 -8.00 23.72
CA LEU A 355 -14.07 -7.31 23.65
C LEU A 355 -13.89 -6.21 24.70
N VAL A 356 -14.99 -5.58 25.14
CA VAL A 356 -14.98 -4.44 26.05
C VAL A 356 -15.65 -4.82 27.37
N PRO A 357 -14.90 -5.02 28.47
CA PRO A 357 -15.46 -5.43 29.76
C PRO A 357 -16.55 -4.48 30.28
N GLU A 358 -16.37 -3.18 30.10
CA GLU A 358 -17.32 -2.12 30.45
C GLU A 358 -18.00 -1.55 29.21
N SER A 359 -18.66 -2.40 28.43
CA SER A 359 -19.29 -2.00 27.16
C SER A 359 -20.36 -0.90 27.31
N ASP A 360 -20.87 -0.67 28.52
CA ASP A 360 -21.82 0.39 28.83
C ASP A 360 -21.17 1.73 29.20
N SER A 361 -19.86 1.77 29.42
CA SER A 361 -19.11 3.00 29.71
C SER A 361 -18.57 3.60 28.41
N LEU A 362 -19.03 4.82 28.04
CA LEU A 362 -18.52 5.51 26.86
C LEU A 362 -17.00 5.72 26.90
N PRO A 363 -16.39 6.17 28.03
CA PRO A 363 -14.94 6.26 28.15
C PRO A 363 -14.21 4.94 27.89
N ALA A 364 -14.71 3.81 28.40
CA ALA A 364 -14.09 2.51 28.18
C ALA A 364 -14.16 2.06 26.71
N VAL A 365 -15.30 2.32 26.04
CA VAL A 365 -15.47 2.02 24.61
C VAL A 365 -14.56 2.91 23.75
N LEU A 366 -14.44 4.20 24.05
CA LEU A 366 -13.57 5.13 23.32
C LEU A 366 -12.08 4.83 23.54
N ASP A 367 -11.68 4.47 24.76
CA ASP A 367 -10.33 4.01 25.07
C ASP A 367 -9.99 2.75 24.26
N TRP A 368 -10.92 1.79 24.19
CA TRP A 368 -10.74 0.58 23.38
C TRP A 368 -10.58 0.89 21.88
N ILE A 369 -11.41 1.79 21.34
CA ILE A 369 -11.33 2.25 19.93
C ILE A 369 -9.97 2.89 19.64
N THR A 370 -9.47 3.69 20.57
CA THR A 370 -8.20 4.41 20.46
C THR A 370 -7.03 3.44 20.47
N LYS A 371 -7.00 2.52 21.46
CA LYS A 371 -6.01 1.44 21.59
C LYS A 371 -5.93 0.55 20.35
N ASN A 372 -7.07 0.32 19.67
CA ASN A 372 -7.14 -0.51 18.47
C ASN A 372 -7.07 0.26 17.14
N HIS A 373 -6.72 1.55 17.17
CA HIS A 373 -6.54 2.40 15.98
C HIS A 373 -7.79 2.55 15.10
N LEU A 374 -8.98 2.47 15.71
CA LEU A 374 -10.28 2.66 15.06
C LEU A 374 -10.83 4.09 15.23
N PHE A 375 -10.11 4.96 15.94
CA PHE A 375 -10.57 6.32 16.26
C PHE A 375 -10.88 7.16 15.01
N GLU A 376 -10.07 7.04 13.95
CA GLU A 376 -10.35 7.73 12.69
C GLU A 376 -11.68 7.27 12.06
N ASP A 377 -11.96 5.96 12.07
CA ASP A 377 -13.19 5.42 11.47
C ASP A 377 -14.43 5.80 12.31
N PHE A 378 -14.27 5.82 13.64
CA PHE A 378 -15.29 6.36 14.55
C PHE A 378 -15.59 7.84 14.28
N CYS A 379 -14.55 8.68 14.21
CA CYS A 379 -14.71 10.10 13.93
C CYS A 379 -15.34 10.34 12.56
N LEU A 380 -14.98 9.53 11.54
CA LEU A 380 -15.55 9.65 10.20
C LEU A 380 -17.05 9.36 10.17
N ARG A 381 -17.53 8.36 10.94
CA ARG A 381 -18.97 8.11 11.08
C ARG A 381 -19.65 9.19 11.93
N LEU A 382 -18.97 9.70 12.96
CA LEU A 382 -19.47 10.77 13.81
C LEU A 382 -19.80 12.03 12.99
N VAL A 383 -18.86 12.49 12.17
CA VAL A 383 -19.05 13.69 11.33
C VAL A 383 -20.04 13.47 10.16
N GLN A 384 -20.37 12.21 9.85
CA GLN A 384 -21.40 11.88 8.86
C GLN A 384 -22.81 11.82 9.46
N ASP A 385 -22.93 11.61 10.78
CA ASP A 385 -24.20 11.72 11.48
C ASP A 385 -24.57 13.20 11.64
N VAL A 386 -25.53 13.68 10.84
CA VAL A 386 -26.02 15.06 10.85
C VAL A 386 -26.55 15.46 12.24
N GLY A 387 -27.20 14.53 12.95
CA GLY A 387 -27.77 14.80 14.27
C GLY A 387 -26.70 15.00 15.34
N LEU A 388 -25.66 14.18 15.33
CA LEU A 388 -24.51 14.33 16.24
C LEU A 388 -23.66 15.55 15.86
N THR A 389 -23.36 15.72 14.58
CA THR A 389 -22.50 16.81 14.09
C THR A 389 -23.10 18.18 14.40
N THR A 390 -24.40 18.36 14.20
CA THR A 390 -25.07 19.65 14.46
C THR A 390 -25.06 20.02 15.94
N ARG A 391 -25.12 19.01 16.83
CA ARG A 391 -25.15 19.22 18.29
C ARG A 391 -23.74 19.40 18.88
N LEU A 392 -22.77 18.63 18.41
CA LEU A 392 -21.39 18.66 18.93
C LEU A 392 -20.56 19.78 18.29
N PHE A 393 -20.85 20.14 17.04
CA PHE A 393 -20.06 21.10 16.26
C PHE A 393 -20.96 22.16 15.57
N PRO A 394 -21.71 22.97 16.34
CA PRO A 394 -22.69 23.92 15.77
C PRO A 394 -22.06 25.05 14.94
N ASN A 395 -20.78 25.39 15.20
CA ASN A 395 -20.17 26.63 14.70
C ASN A 395 -19.20 26.43 13.50
N SER A 396 -18.91 25.20 13.07
CA SER A 396 -17.88 24.95 12.05
C SER A 396 -18.31 23.92 10.99
N PRO A 397 -19.18 24.30 10.03
CA PRO A 397 -19.70 23.37 9.01
C PRO A 397 -18.67 22.97 7.94
N GLU A 398 -17.58 23.71 7.79
CA GLU A 398 -16.55 23.46 6.76
C GLU A 398 -15.36 22.65 7.29
N SER A 399 -14.99 22.82 8.56
CA SER A 399 -13.91 22.07 9.21
C SER A 399 -14.27 21.67 10.64
N VAL A 400 -14.20 20.38 10.95
CA VAL A 400 -14.54 19.83 12.26
C VAL A 400 -13.30 19.16 12.86
N THR A 401 -12.88 19.60 14.04
CA THR A 401 -11.83 18.93 14.81
C THR A 401 -12.46 18.13 15.93
N VAL A 402 -12.27 16.82 15.89
CA VAL A 402 -12.78 15.88 16.90
C VAL A 402 -11.62 15.54 17.82
N ASP A 403 -11.71 15.92 19.09
CA ASP A 403 -10.75 15.54 20.13
C ASP A 403 -11.36 14.53 21.11
N LEU A 404 -10.59 13.49 21.44
CA LEU A 404 -11.01 12.43 22.36
C LEU A 404 -11.39 12.99 23.74
N ARG A 405 -10.66 14.01 24.23
CA ARG A 405 -10.92 14.58 25.56
C ARG A 405 -12.25 15.31 25.59
N THR A 406 -12.55 16.08 24.55
CA THR A 406 -13.84 16.77 24.41
C THR A 406 -15.00 15.79 24.34
N LEU A 407 -14.84 14.66 23.64
CA LEU A 407 -15.86 13.62 23.57
C LEU A 407 -16.08 12.89 24.90
N ALA A 408 -15.01 12.68 25.67
CA ALA A 408 -15.08 12.05 26.99
C ALA A 408 -15.73 12.95 28.06
N MET A 409 -15.75 14.26 27.84
CA MET A 409 -16.32 15.27 28.76
C MET A 409 -17.79 15.62 28.44
N VAL A 410 -18.45 14.92 27.51
CA VAL A 410 -19.86 15.18 27.19
C VAL A 410 -20.75 14.68 28.33
N GLU A 411 -21.53 15.58 28.93
CA GLU A 411 -22.43 15.28 30.06
C GLU A 411 -23.89 15.02 29.65
N ASP A 412 -24.30 15.39 28.44
CA ASP A 412 -25.67 15.15 27.94
C ASP A 412 -25.90 13.65 27.71
N GLU A 413 -26.69 13.02 28.58
CA GLU A 413 -27.05 11.60 28.54
C GLU A 413 -27.61 11.14 27.18
N SER A 414 -28.36 12.00 26.48
CA SER A 414 -28.93 11.66 25.17
C SER A 414 -27.84 11.58 24.09
N LEU A 415 -26.85 12.47 24.17
CA LEU A 415 -25.68 12.48 23.29
C LEU A 415 -24.72 11.34 23.65
N VAL A 416 -24.49 11.09 24.93
CA VAL A 416 -23.65 9.99 25.42
C VAL A 416 -24.19 8.64 24.95
N CYS A 417 -25.50 8.40 25.07
CA CYS A 417 -26.14 7.19 24.54
C CYS A 417 -25.90 7.04 23.03
N ARG A 418 -26.16 8.09 22.24
CA ARG A 418 -26.01 8.03 20.78
C ARG A 418 -24.56 7.87 20.33
N LEU A 419 -23.61 8.53 21.01
CA LEU A 419 -22.17 8.35 20.79
C LEU A 419 -21.73 6.92 21.10
N ARG A 420 -22.24 6.35 22.18
CA ARG A 420 -21.97 4.97 22.58
C ARG A 420 -22.51 3.99 21.56
N ASP A 421 -23.74 4.16 21.08
CA ASP A 421 -24.34 3.29 20.06
C ASP A 421 -23.57 3.35 18.74
N LEU A 422 -23.13 4.56 18.35
CA LEU A 422 -22.26 4.74 17.19
C LEU A 422 -20.92 4.02 17.38
N ALA A 423 -20.28 4.16 18.54
CA ALA A 423 -19.03 3.50 18.87
C ALA A 423 -19.17 1.96 18.88
N LYS A 424 -20.25 1.45 19.48
CA LYS A 424 -20.60 0.03 19.48
C LYS A 424 -20.76 -0.50 18.04
N SER A 425 -21.47 0.24 17.19
CA SER A 425 -21.63 -0.09 15.76
C SER A 425 -20.28 -0.14 15.02
N VAL A 426 -19.39 0.82 15.25
CA VAL A 426 -18.06 0.84 14.64
C VAL A 426 -17.25 -0.39 15.02
N ILE A 427 -17.22 -0.74 16.31
CA ILE A 427 -16.47 -1.89 16.80
C ILE A 427 -17.03 -3.19 16.21
N ASN A 428 -18.35 -3.39 16.25
CA ASN A 428 -18.98 -4.60 15.72
C ASN A 428 -18.68 -4.85 14.24
N GLU A 429 -18.64 -3.78 13.43
CA GLU A 429 -18.35 -3.89 12.00
C GLU A 429 -16.84 -3.98 11.69
N ALA A 430 -16.02 -3.21 12.40
CA ALA A 430 -14.61 -3.04 12.06
C ALA A 430 -13.68 -4.03 12.77
N ALA A 431 -14.03 -4.55 13.95
CA ALA A 431 -13.14 -5.37 14.78
C ALA A 431 -12.57 -6.61 14.06
N PRO A 432 -13.37 -7.44 13.34
CA PRO A 432 -12.81 -8.63 12.66
C PRO A 432 -11.74 -8.27 11.63
N ARG A 433 -11.98 -7.18 10.89
CA ARG A 433 -11.05 -6.68 9.88
C ARG A 433 -9.83 -6.01 10.52
N CYS A 434 -10.03 -5.28 11.60
CA CYS A 434 -8.99 -4.62 12.38
C CYS A 434 -7.95 -5.63 12.87
N PHE A 435 -8.38 -6.69 13.55
CA PHE A 435 -7.47 -7.72 14.07
C PHE A 435 -6.78 -8.49 12.94
N SER A 436 -7.49 -8.77 11.85
CA SER A 436 -6.87 -9.38 10.66
C SER A 436 -5.77 -8.51 10.06
N TYR A 437 -5.88 -7.18 10.14
CA TYR A 437 -4.89 -6.24 9.63
C TYR A 437 -3.71 -6.04 10.58
N GLN A 438 -3.99 -5.90 11.87
CA GLN A 438 -2.96 -5.84 12.90
C GLN A 438 -2.12 -7.13 12.90
N GLU A 439 -2.74 -8.31 12.83
CA GLU A 439 -2.03 -9.60 12.76
C GLU A 439 -1.05 -9.64 11.57
N ARG A 440 -1.49 -9.23 10.38
CA ARG A 440 -0.64 -9.21 9.17
C ARG A 440 0.55 -8.28 9.30
N HIS A 441 0.32 -7.10 9.85
CA HIS A 441 1.37 -6.12 10.09
C HIS A 441 2.37 -6.61 11.14
N LEU A 442 1.88 -7.06 12.29
CA LEU A 442 2.71 -7.54 13.40
C LEU A 442 3.55 -8.75 13.02
N LEU A 443 3.00 -9.73 12.29
CA LEU A 443 3.76 -10.89 11.79
C LEU A 443 4.89 -10.47 10.85
N GLU A 444 4.64 -9.45 10.04
CA GLU A 444 5.66 -8.93 9.12
C GLU A 444 6.75 -8.16 9.85
N THR A 445 6.37 -7.32 10.82
CA THR A 445 7.30 -6.59 11.68
C THR A 445 8.15 -7.56 12.51
N TYR A 446 7.53 -8.58 13.13
CA TYR A 446 8.23 -9.65 13.85
C TYR A 446 9.24 -10.38 12.96
N GLY A 447 8.79 -10.79 11.76
CA GLY A 447 9.67 -11.43 10.79
C GLY A 447 10.88 -10.58 10.41
N CYS A 448 10.66 -9.29 10.20
CA CYS A 448 11.71 -8.33 9.87
C CYS A 448 12.68 -8.12 11.04
N TYR A 449 12.17 -7.91 12.24
CA TYR A 449 12.96 -7.72 13.45
C TYR A 449 13.93 -8.89 13.68
N VAL A 450 13.43 -10.14 13.63
CA VAL A 450 14.24 -11.35 13.80
C VAL A 450 15.26 -11.50 12.68
N ALA A 451 14.91 -11.15 11.43
CA ALA A 451 15.84 -11.19 10.31
C ALA A 451 17.02 -10.22 10.50
N ILE A 452 16.75 -9.00 10.94
CA ILE A 452 17.79 -7.99 11.22
C ILE A 452 18.67 -8.45 12.38
N LEU A 453 18.07 -8.96 13.45
CA LEU A 453 18.79 -9.49 14.62
C LEU A 453 19.77 -10.60 14.21
N LYS A 454 19.32 -11.52 13.36
CA LYS A 454 20.16 -12.60 12.82
C LYS A 454 21.30 -12.09 11.95
N ASP A 455 21.05 -11.11 11.10
CA ASP A 455 22.08 -10.53 10.24
C ASP A 455 23.15 -9.78 11.06
N GLN A 456 22.74 -9.04 12.09
CA GLN A 456 23.66 -8.40 13.04
C GLN A 456 24.53 -9.43 13.77
N ALA A 457 23.94 -10.54 14.24
CA ALA A 457 24.68 -11.61 14.91
C ALA A 457 25.71 -12.29 13.99
N ILE A 458 25.36 -12.51 12.72
CA ILE A 458 26.30 -13.05 11.71
C ILE A 458 27.45 -12.07 11.47
N GLU A 459 27.16 -10.77 11.38
CA GLU A 459 28.19 -9.75 11.18
C GLU A 459 29.17 -9.67 12.36
N LYS A 460 28.67 -9.69 13.59
CA LYS A 460 29.51 -9.72 14.81
C LYS A 460 30.42 -10.95 14.82
N ARG A 461 29.88 -12.14 14.53
CA ARG A 461 30.66 -13.38 14.46
C ARG A 461 31.76 -13.33 13.38
N ASN A 462 31.48 -12.77 12.21
CA ASN A 462 32.48 -12.64 11.14
C ASN A 462 33.61 -11.69 11.53
N LYS A 463 33.29 -10.60 12.25
CA LYS A 463 34.28 -9.64 12.79
C LYS A 463 35.18 -10.31 13.84
N GLU A 464 34.60 -11.07 14.77
CA GLU A 464 35.34 -11.77 15.83
C GLU A 464 36.27 -12.87 15.30
N GLN A 465 35.84 -13.60 14.27
CA GLN A 465 36.63 -14.72 13.74
C GLN A 465 37.81 -14.28 12.87
N GLY A 466 38.10 -12.97 12.74
CA GLY A 466 39.16 -12.44 11.88
C GLY A 466 39.01 -12.83 10.40
N THR A 467 37.88 -13.45 10.05
CA THR A 467 37.55 -13.86 8.70
C THR A 467 36.91 -12.67 8.02
N THR A 468 37.73 -11.64 7.76
CA THR A 468 37.58 -10.87 6.52
C THR A 468 37.87 -11.83 5.35
N ARG A 469 36.98 -12.80 5.14
CA ARG A 469 36.75 -13.33 3.80
C ARG A 469 36.26 -12.14 3.02
N THR A 470 37.18 -11.46 2.32
CA THR A 470 36.82 -10.70 1.12
C THR A 470 35.93 -11.64 0.31
N PRO A 471 34.64 -11.32 0.11
CA PRO A 471 33.76 -12.21 -0.61
C PRO A 471 34.23 -12.23 -2.06
N HIS A 472 34.98 -13.27 -2.43
CA HIS A 472 35.32 -13.53 -3.81
C HIS A 472 33.99 -13.80 -4.54
N ASN A 473 33.55 -12.82 -5.34
CA ASN A 473 32.42 -12.89 -6.27
C ASN A 473 31.04 -13.30 -5.70
N ARG A 474 30.71 -12.88 -4.48
CA ARG A 474 29.34 -12.42 -4.24
C ARG A 474 29.43 -10.91 -4.36
N HIS A 475 28.93 -10.35 -5.47
CA HIS A 475 28.67 -8.92 -5.55
C HIS A 475 28.10 -8.50 -4.20
N ARG A 476 28.84 -7.65 -3.48
CA ARG A 476 28.28 -6.79 -2.45
C ARG A 476 27.03 -6.21 -3.08
N ASN A 477 25.87 -6.74 -2.74
CA ASN A 477 24.62 -6.14 -3.12
C ASN A 477 24.60 -4.84 -2.35
N ALA A 478 25.02 -3.77 -3.02
CA ALA A 478 24.86 -2.37 -2.65
C ALA A 478 23.38 -1.97 -2.54
N HIS A 479 22.51 -2.90 -2.15
CA HIS A 479 21.06 -2.76 -2.00
C HIS A 479 20.63 -2.67 -0.54
N THR A 480 21.54 -2.84 0.42
CA THR A 480 21.29 -2.53 1.85
C THR A 480 21.86 -1.17 2.27
N ASP A 481 22.53 -0.44 1.36
CA ASP A 481 23.04 0.94 1.60
C ASP A 481 22.09 2.04 1.10
N CYS A 482 20.82 1.72 0.77
CA CYS A 482 19.80 2.70 0.35
C CYS A 482 19.30 3.64 1.48
N GLY A 483 20.16 3.96 2.43
CA GLY A 483 19.89 4.89 3.52
C GLY A 483 21.04 5.86 3.82
N ARG A 484 22.06 5.96 2.96
CA ARG A 484 23.27 6.78 3.25
C ARG A 484 23.53 7.97 2.34
N HIS A 485 22.67 8.29 1.38
CA HIS A 485 22.77 9.54 0.61
C HIS A 485 21.44 10.31 0.61
N GLY A 486 21.51 11.58 1.01
CA GLY A 486 20.38 12.49 1.24
C GLY A 486 19.66 12.99 -0.01
N SER A 487 19.67 12.24 -1.11
CA SER A 487 18.99 12.63 -2.35
C SER A 487 18.93 11.48 -3.35
N ASP A 488 18.00 10.53 -3.20
CA ASP A 488 17.76 9.53 -4.25
C ASP A 488 16.28 9.35 -4.54
N TRP A 489 15.90 9.83 -5.73
CA TRP A 489 14.64 9.50 -6.39
C TRP A 489 14.70 8.04 -6.85
N LEU A 490 13.61 7.34 -6.53
CA LEU A 490 13.14 5.98 -6.86
C LEU A 490 13.70 5.14 -8.04
N PHE A 491 14.58 5.65 -8.91
CA PHE A 491 15.09 4.92 -10.09
C PHE A 491 16.61 5.04 -10.35
N GLY A 492 17.41 5.62 -9.45
CA GLY A 492 18.86 5.83 -9.66
C GLY A 492 19.75 4.57 -9.83
N GLY A 493 19.19 3.35 -9.76
CA GLY A 493 19.95 2.10 -9.72
C GLY A 493 19.87 1.16 -10.93
N PHE A 494 19.03 1.45 -11.94
CA PHE A 494 18.91 0.57 -13.12
C PHE A 494 19.81 1.05 -14.26
N SER A 495 21.08 0.60 -14.27
CA SER A 495 21.96 0.78 -15.43
C SER A 495 21.83 -0.42 -16.37
N PHE A 496 21.08 -0.25 -17.47
CA PHE A 496 20.90 -1.23 -18.55
C PHE A 496 22.19 -1.55 -19.34
N THR A 497 23.29 -0.84 -19.10
CA THR A 497 24.52 -0.96 -19.90
C THR A 497 25.40 -2.16 -19.55
N LYS A 498 25.22 -2.81 -18.40
CA LYS A 498 26.07 -3.96 -18.00
C LYS A 498 25.57 -5.31 -18.54
N THR A 499 24.27 -5.47 -18.79
CA THR A 499 23.69 -6.74 -19.28
C THR A 499 23.91 -6.94 -20.79
N VAL A 500 24.08 -5.87 -21.57
CA VAL A 500 24.32 -5.97 -23.03
C VAL A 500 25.79 -6.31 -23.35
N LYS A 501 26.75 -6.04 -22.45
CA LYS A 501 28.17 -6.37 -22.65
C LYS A 501 28.54 -7.83 -22.37
N GLN A 502 27.65 -8.63 -21.77
CA GLN A 502 27.90 -10.04 -21.46
C GLN A 502 27.27 -11.03 -22.45
N LEU A 503 26.60 -10.55 -23.51
CA LEU A 503 25.97 -11.38 -24.55
C LEU A 503 26.60 -11.26 -25.95
N SER A 504 27.86 -10.83 -26.04
CA SER A 504 28.68 -10.96 -27.26
C SER A 504 30.03 -11.57 -26.89
N PRO A 505 30.30 -12.80 -27.34
CA PRO A 505 31.28 -12.91 -28.42
C PRO A 505 30.94 -14.01 -29.42
N TRP A 506 30.39 -13.62 -30.57
CA TRP A 506 30.48 -14.41 -31.80
C TRP A 506 30.67 -13.44 -32.96
N GLN A 507 31.91 -12.99 -33.17
CA GLN A 507 32.44 -12.50 -34.45
C GLN A 507 33.90 -12.04 -34.26
N ALA A 508 34.85 -12.93 -34.57
CA ALA A 508 36.15 -12.61 -35.18
C ALA A 508 37.02 -13.88 -35.23
N LYS A 509 36.76 -14.76 -36.21
CA LYS A 509 37.76 -15.67 -36.76
C LYS A 509 37.24 -16.18 -38.10
N ASN A 510 37.49 -15.38 -39.14
CA ASN A 510 37.74 -15.83 -40.51
C ASN A 510 38.38 -14.64 -41.23
N GLY A 511 39.70 -14.73 -41.29
CA GLY A 511 40.59 -13.79 -41.94
C GLY A 511 41.86 -14.54 -42.32
N GLN A 512 41.68 -15.56 -43.16
CA GLN A 512 42.58 -16.01 -44.22
C GLN A 512 41.86 -17.07 -45.06
#